data_AF-A0A210PDB3-F1
#
_entry.id   AF-A0A210PDB3-F1
#
_cell.length_a   1.000
_cell.length_b   1.000
_cell.length_c   1.000
_cell.angle_alpha   90.00
_cell.angle_beta   90.00
_cell.angle_gamma   90.00
#
_symmetry.space_group_name_H-M   'P 1'
#
loop_
_entity.id
_entity.type
_entity.pdbx_description
1 polymer ?
#
loop_
_entity_poly.entity_id
_entity_poly.type
_entity_poly.pdbx_seq_one_letter_code
_entity_poly.pdbx_strand_id
1 'polypeptide(L)'
;MLQEPISDRLERLRQGCVLDGPTVVYTLWKDLLDFWFSNQDNKVYLVTPFLDEDRLLEIFKSVLEHKSTAYLEAFYVRKKCCDGITKEVLFKKAEEKLTSKEKDLIKEKGIKLTETPKRFHAKFMACVNNGDAEVLVTSANFQASHFEWNNLETVIFLTMTETEFKDRYLNAIAGDI
;
A
#
# COMPACT_ATOMS: atom_id res chain seq x y z
N MET A 1 -0.63 2.78 27.91
CA MET A 1 -0.08 1.47 27.48
C MET A 1 0.92 1.78 26.39
N LEU A 2 2.19 1.36 26.54
CA LEU A 2 3.16 1.50 25.47
C LEU A 2 2.71 0.59 24.32
N GLN A 3 2.54 1.15 23.12
CA GLN A 3 2.28 0.34 21.93
C GLN A 3 3.46 -0.60 21.71
N GLU A 4 3.16 -1.86 21.42
CA GLU A 4 4.16 -2.85 21.05
C GLU A 4 4.95 -2.39 19.81
N PRO A 5 6.28 -2.55 19.78
CA PRO A 5 7.09 -2.22 18.60
C PRO A 5 6.57 -2.93 17.34
N ILE A 6 6.58 -2.23 16.21
CA ILE A 6 6.10 -2.80 14.94
C ILE A 6 6.89 -4.05 14.54
N SER A 7 8.19 -4.11 14.85
CA SER A 7 9.07 -5.26 14.61
C SER A 7 8.53 -6.55 15.22
N ASP A 8 8.04 -6.49 16.45
CA ASP A 8 7.58 -7.66 17.20
C ASP A 8 6.26 -8.18 16.62
N ARG A 9 5.41 -7.26 16.17
CA ARG A 9 4.18 -7.59 15.44
C ARG A 9 4.49 -8.30 14.14
N LEU A 10 5.44 -7.79 13.35
CA LEU A 10 5.81 -8.33 12.04
C LEU A 10 6.45 -9.71 12.14
N GLU A 11 7.27 -9.96 13.16
CA GLU A 11 7.92 -11.26 13.36
C GLU A 11 6.89 -12.40 13.52
N ARG A 12 5.77 -12.14 14.21
CA ARG A 12 4.68 -13.12 14.37
C ARG A 12 3.96 -13.45 13.06
N LEU A 13 4.05 -12.58 12.06
CA LEU A 13 3.38 -12.76 10.77
C LEU A 13 4.20 -13.60 9.79
N ARG A 14 5.44 -14.00 10.12
CA ARG A 14 6.31 -14.74 9.20
C ARG A 14 5.74 -16.08 8.73
N GLN A 15 4.97 -16.75 9.58
CA GLN A 15 4.32 -18.02 9.23
C GLN A 15 2.97 -17.84 8.52
N GLY A 16 2.50 -16.61 8.42
CA GLY A 16 1.14 -16.29 8.01
C GLY A 16 0.12 -16.54 9.12
N CYS A 17 -0.90 -15.69 9.20
CA CYS A 17 -2.00 -15.86 10.13
C CYS A 17 -3.28 -15.22 9.59
N VAL A 18 -4.42 -15.60 10.17
CA VAL A 18 -5.71 -14.97 9.90
C VAL A 18 -5.99 -13.96 11.01
N LEU A 19 -6.25 -12.72 10.63
CA LEU A 19 -6.45 -11.58 11.54
C LEU A 19 -7.73 -10.83 11.20
N ASP A 20 -8.25 -10.11 12.18
CA ASP A 20 -9.40 -9.22 11.98
C ASP A 20 -9.01 -8.03 11.10
N GLY A 21 -9.73 -7.86 9.98
CA GLY A 21 -9.49 -6.83 8.99
C GLY A 21 -9.55 -5.42 9.58
N PRO A 22 -10.68 -5.00 10.17
CA PRO A 22 -10.87 -3.65 10.70
C PRO A 22 -9.95 -3.26 11.85
N THR A 23 -9.78 -4.13 12.85
CA THR A 23 -9.10 -3.75 14.09
C THR A 23 -7.61 -4.05 14.06
N VAL A 24 -7.17 -5.06 13.30
CA VAL A 24 -5.78 -5.52 13.29
C VAL A 24 -5.08 -5.26 11.96
N VAL A 25 -5.64 -5.70 10.84
CA VAL A 25 -4.96 -5.57 9.54
C VAL A 25 -4.90 -4.12 9.08
N TYR A 26 -5.98 -3.37 9.24
CA TYR A 26 -6.02 -1.96 8.90
C TYR A 26 -5.08 -1.11 9.77
N THR A 27 -4.99 -1.39 11.07
CA THR A 27 -4.06 -0.69 11.96
C THR A 27 -2.61 -1.02 11.63
N LEU A 28 -2.30 -2.31 11.40
CA LEU A 28 -0.99 -2.75 10.93
C LEU A 28 -0.58 -2.07 9.62
N TRP A 29 -1.51 -1.96 8.67
CA TRP A 29 -1.29 -1.30 7.39
C TRP A 29 -0.85 0.15 7.56
N LYS A 30 -1.59 0.91 8.39
CA LYS A 30 -1.28 2.31 8.68
C LYS A 30 0.05 2.47 9.39
N ASP A 31 0.31 1.65 10.41
CA ASP A 31 1.53 1.72 11.20
C ASP A 31 2.77 1.40 10.33
N LEU A 32 2.64 0.45 9.39
CA LEU A 32 3.70 0.14 8.42
C LEU A 32 3.95 1.28 7.44
N LEU A 33 2.90 1.90 6.90
CA LEU A 33 3.07 3.05 6.00
C LEU A 33 3.70 4.24 6.73
N ASP A 34 3.29 4.51 7.96
CA ASP A 34 3.90 5.55 8.80
C ASP A 34 5.38 5.26 9.04
N PHE A 35 5.71 4.03 9.45
CA PHE A 35 7.08 3.59 9.66
C PHE A 35 7.91 3.70 8.38
N TRP A 36 7.41 3.19 7.25
CA TRP A 36 8.17 3.19 6.01
C TRP A 36 8.32 4.60 5.41
N PHE A 37 7.30 5.44 5.46
CA PHE A 37 7.40 6.81 4.97
C PHE A 37 8.22 7.73 5.88
N SER A 38 8.50 7.35 7.12
CA SER A 38 9.37 8.11 8.02
C SER A 38 10.86 8.11 7.61
N ASN A 39 11.26 7.26 6.66
CA ASN A 39 12.64 7.15 6.18
C ASN A 39 12.74 7.44 4.67
N GLN A 40 13.55 8.43 4.29
CA GLN A 40 13.73 8.87 2.90
C GLN A 40 14.41 7.84 1.98
N ASP A 41 15.13 6.88 2.56
CA ASP A 41 15.82 5.84 1.79
C ASP A 41 14.88 4.67 1.43
N ASN A 42 13.67 4.66 1.99
CA ASN A 42 12.66 3.65 1.72
C ASN A 42 11.94 3.92 0.39
N LYS A 43 11.87 2.91 -0.46
CA LYS A 43 11.00 2.89 -1.64
C LYS A 43 9.77 2.05 -1.35
N VAL A 44 8.62 2.71 -1.22
CA VAL A 44 7.37 2.03 -0.89
C VAL A 44 6.60 1.64 -2.15
N TYR A 45 6.08 0.42 -2.17
CA TYR A 45 5.24 -0.13 -3.23
C TYR A 45 3.90 -0.53 -2.65
N LEU A 46 2.82 -0.09 -3.29
CA LEU A 46 1.45 -0.46 -2.94
C LEU A 46 0.82 -1.24 -4.08
N VAL A 47 0.24 -2.38 -3.77
CA VAL A 47 -0.25 -3.33 -4.78
C VAL A 47 -1.61 -3.86 -4.35
N THR A 48 -2.66 -3.51 -5.09
CA THR A 48 -4.03 -3.95 -4.82
C THR A 48 -4.88 -3.89 -6.09
N PRO A 49 -5.69 -4.91 -6.43
CA PRO A 49 -6.53 -4.86 -7.62
C PRO A 49 -7.68 -3.88 -7.46
N PHE A 50 -8.15 -3.68 -6.23
CA PHE A 50 -9.28 -2.81 -5.92
C PHE A 50 -8.87 -1.78 -4.87
N LEU A 51 -9.34 -0.55 -5.06
CA LEU A 51 -9.00 0.63 -4.28
C LEU A 51 -10.21 1.54 -4.26
N ASP A 52 -10.59 2.05 -3.10
CA ASP A 52 -11.63 3.08 -2.99
C ASP A 52 -11.06 4.46 -2.71
N GLU A 53 -11.96 5.44 -2.67
CA GLU A 53 -11.61 6.85 -2.59
C GLU A 53 -11.04 7.22 -1.22
N ASP A 54 -11.59 6.64 -0.15
CA ASP A 54 -11.20 6.97 1.22
C ASP A 54 -9.83 6.34 1.55
N ARG A 55 -9.54 5.13 1.06
CA ARG A 55 -8.20 4.54 1.17
C ARG A 55 -7.16 5.26 0.33
N LEU A 56 -7.50 5.73 -0.86
CA LEU A 56 -6.59 6.58 -1.65
C LEU A 56 -6.30 7.90 -0.93
N LEU A 57 -7.32 8.52 -0.34
CA LEU A 57 -7.16 9.77 0.42
C LEU A 57 -6.28 9.57 1.66
N GLU A 58 -6.39 8.44 2.36
CA GLU A 58 -5.52 8.11 3.49
C GLU A 58 -4.06 7.95 3.09
N ILE A 59 -3.79 7.36 1.92
CA ILE A 59 -2.44 7.26 1.37
C ILE A 59 -1.90 8.65 1.05
N PHE A 60 -2.71 9.54 0.46
CA PHE A 60 -2.30 10.94 0.25
C PHE A 60 -1.96 11.62 1.57
N LYS A 61 -2.82 11.47 2.59
CA LYS A 61 -2.57 12.05 3.91
C LYS A 61 -1.27 11.52 4.54
N SER A 62 -1.03 10.22 4.46
CA SER A 62 0.20 9.61 4.97
C SER A 62 1.44 10.17 4.25
N VAL A 63 1.40 10.34 2.93
CA VAL A 63 2.51 10.99 2.19
C VAL A 63 2.68 12.47 2.57
N LEU A 64 1.58 13.19 2.84
CA LEU A 64 1.63 14.61 3.26
C LEU A 64 2.13 14.79 4.69
N GLU A 65 1.78 13.88 5.60
CA GLU A 65 2.30 13.82 6.97
C GLU A 65 3.82 13.63 6.95
N HIS A 66 4.30 12.77 6.05
CA HIS A 66 5.72 12.48 5.82
C HIS A 66 6.30 13.23 4.63
N LYS A 67 5.83 14.45 4.32
CA LYS A 67 6.19 15.18 3.09
C LYS A 67 7.68 15.30 2.78
N SER A 68 8.57 15.29 3.78
CA SER A 68 10.03 15.37 3.57
C SER A 68 10.69 14.04 3.25
N THR A 69 10.09 12.92 3.65
CA THR A 69 10.71 11.58 3.63
C THR A 69 9.93 10.57 2.80
N ALA A 70 8.62 10.72 2.68
CA ALA A 70 7.77 9.78 1.94
C ALA A 70 8.21 9.66 0.48
N TYR A 71 8.45 8.42 0.06
CA TYR A 71 8.72 8.03 -1.31
C TYR A 71 7.90 6.79 -1.70
N LEU A 72 6.79 7.05 -2.39
CA LEU A 72 5.94 6.03 -3.00
C LEU A 72 6.41 5.79 -4.43
N GLU A 73 7.17 4.72 -4.62
CA GLU A 73 7.77 4.37 -5.92
C GLU A 73 6.71 3.95 -6.93
N ALA A 74 5.77 3.10 -6.51
CA ALA A 74 4.69 2.67 -7.38
C ALA A 74 3.42 2.29 -6.61
N PHE A 75 2.27 2.56 -7.24
CA PHE A 75 0.98 2.14 -6.74
C PHE A 75 0.21 1.40 -7.83
N TYR A 76 0.31 0.08 -7.83
CA TYR A 76 -0.28 -0.81 -8.84
C TYR A 76 -1.74 -1.10 -8.54
N VAL A 77 -2.62 -0.66 -9.44
CA VAL A 77 -4.08 -0.78 -9.31
C VAL A 77 -4.70 -1.09 -10.67
N ARG A 78 -5.76 -1.93 -10.69
CA ARG A 78 -6.49 -2.21 -11.94
C ARG A 78 -7.09 -0.93 -12.52
N LYS A 79 -7.20 -0.89 -13.85
CA LYS A 79 -7.89 0.19 -14.55
C LYS A 79 -9.30 0.45 -14.00
N LYS A 80 -10.08 -0.60 -13.70
CA LYS A 80 -11.37 -0.50 -13.00
C LYS A 80 -11.22 -1.07 -11.60
N CYS A 81 -11.15 -0.22 -10.59
CA CYS A 81 -10.75 -0.60 -9.23
C CYS A 81 -11.77 -0.28 -8.13
N CYS A 82 -12.84 0.47 -8.43
CA CYS A 82 -13.94 0.75 -7.50
C CYS A 82 -15.24 0.75 -8.30
N ASP A 83 -16.20 -0.13 -8.02
CA ASP A 83 -17.59 -0.09 -8.56
C ASP A 83 -17.73 0.29 -10.05
N GLY A 84 -16.82 -0.20 -10.90
CA GLY A 84 -16.80 0.08 -12.34
C GLY A 84 -16.20 1.41 -12.77
N ILE A 85 -15.86 2.33 -11.85
CA ILE A 85 -15.11 3.55 -12.16
C ILE A 85 -13.63 3.26 -12.41
N THR A 86 -13.00 4.13 -13.22
CA THR A 86 -11.58 3.96 -13.54
C THR A 86 -10.67 4.57 -12.47
N LYS A 87 -9.43 4.08 -12.39
CA LYS A 87 -8.42 4.61 -11.47
C LYS A 87 -8.14 6.10 -11.67
N GLU A 88 -8.23 6.63 -12.90
CA GLU A 88 -8.05 8.06 -13.19
C GLU A 88 -9.21 8.90 -12.61
N VAL A 89 -10.44 8.40 -12.75
CA VAL A 89 -11.61 9.04 -12.15
C VAL A 89 -11.53 8.99 -10.62
N LEU A 90 -11.14 7.83 -10.07
CA LEU A 90 -10.95 7.66 -8.63
C LEU A 90 -9.90 8.63 -8.07
N PHE A 91 -8.75 8.73 -8.76
CA PHE A 91 -7.67 9.64 -8.36
C PHE A 91 -8.14 11.09 -8.34
N LYS A 92 -8.86 11.53 -9.37
CA LYS A 92 -9.41 12.88 -9.43
C LYS A 92 -10.38 13.17 -8.28
N LYS A 93 -11.27 12.22 -7.96
CA LYS A 93 -12.21 12.38 -6.83
C LYS A 93 -11.50 12.49 -5.49
N ALA A 94 -10.51 11.64 -5.24
CA ALA A 94 -9.71 11.71 -4.02
C ALA A 94 -8.89 13.02 -3.95
N GLU A 95 -8.32 13.47 -5.08
CA GLU A 95 -7.61 14.73 -5.18
C GLU A 95 -8.55 15.91 -4.89
N GLU A 96 -9.80 15.89 -5.37
CA GLU A 96 -10.80 16.96 -5.13
C GLU A 96 -11.07 17.21 -3.65
N LYS A 97 -10.90 16.20 -2.77
CA LYS A 97 -11.02 16.33 -1.31
C LYS A 97 -9.81 17.02 -0.63
N LEU A 98 -8.73 17.28 -1.37
CA LEU A 98 -7.54 17.97 -0.86
C LEU A 98 -7.63 19.50 -1.07
N THR A 99 -6.98 20.26 -0.20
CA THR A 99 -6.74 21.69 -0.39
C THR A 99 -5.79 21.94 -1.56
N SER A 100 -5.79 23.15 -2.14
CA SER A 100 -4.89 23.47 -3.26
C SER A 100 -3.42 23.22 -2.94
N LYS A 101 -2.98 23.55 -1.71
CA LYS A 101 -1.61 23.32 -1.26
C LYS A 101 -1.25 21.83 -1.19
N GLU A 102 -2.17 21.00 -0.70
CA GLU A 102 -1.97 19.55 -0.63
C GLU A 102 -1.94 18.92 -2.02
N LYS A 103 -2.78 19.38 -2.95
CA LYS A 103 -2.76 18.95 -4.36
C LYS A 103 -1.39 19.22 -4.99
N ASP A 104 -0.83 20.40 -4.78
CA ASP A 104 0.47 20.77 -5.33
C ASP A 104 1.58 19.87 -4.78
N LEU A 105 1.55 19.56 -3.46
CA LEU A 105 2.49 18.63 -2.83
C LEU A 105 2.36 17.19 -3.34
N ILE A 106 1.14 16.69 -3.53
CA ILE A 106 0.91 15.35 -4.10
C ILE A 106 1.43 15.26 -5.54
N LYS A 107 1.27 16.33 -6.33
CA LYS A 107 1.82 16.43 -7.69
C LYS A 107 3.34 16.48 -7.68
N GLU A 108 3.95 17.25 -6.77
CA GLU A 108 5.40 17.33 -6.59
C GLU A 108 5.98 15.96 -6.24
N LYS A 109 5.28 15.18 -5.41
CA LYS A 109 5.63 13.80 -5.08
C LYS A 109 5.47 12.81 -6.24
N GLY A 110 4.86 13.23 -7.35
CA GLY A 110 4.74 12.40 -8.54
C GLY A 110 3.84 11.18 -8.37
N ILE A 111 2.95 11.15 -7.37
CA ILE A 111 2.10 10.00 -7.09
C ILE A 111 1.18 9.73 -8.28
N LYS A 112 1.21 8.49 -8.79
CA LYS A 112 0.37 8.02 -9.89
C LYS A 112 -0.08 6.58 -9.64
N LEU A 113 -1.24 6.22 -10.17
CA LEU A 113 -1.73 4.84 -10.17
C LEU A 113 -1.24 4.10 -11.42
N THR A 114 -0.32 3.15 -11.22
CA THR A 114 0.35 2.40 -12.28
C THR A 114 -0.61 1.41 -12.95
N GLU A 115 -0.48 1.21 -14.26
CA GLU A 115 -1.27 0.22 -15.01
C GLU A 115 -0.82 -1.19 -14.65
N THR A 116 -1.77 -2.12 -14.65
CA THR A 116 -1.53 -3.53 -14.34
C THR A 116 -2.18 -4.42 -15.39
N PRO A 117 -1.69 -5.65 -15.63
CA PRO A 117 -2.37 -6.64 -16.44
C PRO A 117 -3.83 -6.86 -16.01
N LYS A 118 -4.74 -7.14 -16.94
CA LYS A 118 -6.17 -7.34 -16.64
C LYS A 118 -6.45 -8.44 -15.60
N ARG A 119 -5.59 -9.45 -15.51
CA ARG A 119 -5.73 -10.61 -14.60
C ARG A 119 -5.06 -10.41 -13.24
N PHE A 120 -4.40 -9.27 -13.00
CA PHE A 120 -3.71 -8.95 -11.75
C PHE A 120 -4.66 -9.00 -10.54
N HIS A 121 -4.36 -9.77 -9.49
CA HIS A 121 -5.19 -9.85 -8.27
C HIS A 121 -4.36 -9.90 -6.98
N ALA A 122 -3.05 -9.66 -7.09
CA ALA A 122 -2.14 -9.68 -5.95
C ALA A 122 -2.37 -8.48 -5.04
N LYS A 123 -2.14 -8.68 -3.75
CA LYS A 123 -2.38 -7.69 -2.69
C LYS A 123 -1.21 -7.73 -1.73
N PHE A 124 -0.42 -6.68 -1.73
CA PHE A 124 0.67 -6.54 -0.80
C PHE A 124 1.10 -5.08 -0.68
N MET A 125 1.86 -4.80 0.38
CA MET A 125 2.75 -3.67 0.42
C MET A 125 4.18 -4.14 0.50
N ALA A 126 5.09 -3.34 -0.03
CA ALA A 126 6.50 -3.58 0.17
C ALA A 126 7.26 -2.29 0.44
N CYS A 127 8.38 -2.43 1.14
CA CYS A 127 9.39 -1.40 1.28
C CYS A 127 10.73 -1.98 0.87
N VAL A 128 11.44 -1.28 -0.01
CA VAL A 128 12.82 -1.60 -0.37
C VAL A 128 13.75 -0.56 0.23
N ASN A 129 14.79 -1.01 0.94
CA ASN A 129 15.82 -0.17 1.51
C ASN A 129 17.17 -0.91 1.44
N ASN A 130 18.22 -0.25 0.91
CA ASN A 130 19.59 -0.77 0.88
C ASN A 130 19.75 -2.20 0.31
N GLY A 131 18.93 -2.57 -0.67
CA GLY A 131 18.99 -3.87 -1.32
C GLY A 131 18.18 -4.98 -0.63
N ASP A 132 17.53 -4.66 0.49
CA ASP A 132 16.59 -5.53 1.19
C ASP A 132 15.14 -5.09 0.94
N ALA A 133 14.22 -6.04 0.98
CA ALA A 133 12.80 -5.85 0.78
C ALA A 133 11.98 -6.47 1.92
N GLU A 134 11.12 -5.67 2.52
CA GLU A 134 10.07 -6.09 3.44
C GLU A 134 8.75 -6.14 2.69
N VAL A 135 8.00 -7.24 2.79
CA VAL A 135 6.77 -7.45 2.03
C VAL A 135 5.66 -7.96 2.94
N LEU A 136 4.59 -7.18 3.08
CA LEU A 136 3.35 -7.59 3.73
C LEU A 136 2.36 -8.07 2.68
N VAL A 137 2.18 -9.37 2.54
CA VAL A 137 1.17 -9.96 1.65
C VAL A 137 -0.13 -10.17 2.42
N THR A 138 -1.27 -9.83 1.81
CA THR A 138 -2.57 -9.93 2.45
C THR A 138 -3.66 -10.42 1.50
N SER A 139 -4.77 -10.94 2.03
CA SER A 139 -6.01 -11.13 1.24
C SER A 139 -6.85 -9.85 1.12
N ALA A 140 -6.55 -8.83 1.93
CA ALA A 140 -7.31 -7.58 2.01
C ALA A 140 -7.04 -6.67 0.81
N ASN A 141 -8.10 -6.21 0.13
CA ASN A 141 -7.96 -5.09 -0.81
C ASN A 141 -7.85 -3.78 -0.03
N PHE A 142 -7.37 -2.72 -0.68
CA PHE A 142 -7.41 -1.39 -0.10
C PHE A 142 -8.81 -0.78 -0.25
N GLN A 143 -9.79 -1.40 0.37
CA GLN A 143 -11.18 -0.97 0.34
C GLN A 143 -11.87 -1.13 1.69
N ALA A 144 -12.84 -0.26 1.97
CA ALA A 144 -13.65 -0.23 3.17
C ALA A 144 -14.28 -1.58 3.48
N SER A 145 -14.70 -2.34 2.47
CA SER A 145 -15.23 -3.69 2.69
C SER A 145 -14.28 -4.61 3.46
N HIS A 146 -12.97 -4.45 3.32
CA HIS A 146 -11.97 -5.26 4.04
C HIS A 146 -11.56 -4.68 5.40
N PHE A 147 -11.86 -3.40 5.67
CA PHE A 147 -11.35 -2.66 6.83
C PHE A 147 -12.44 -2.05 7.72
N GLU A 148 -13.71 -2.14 7.33
CA GLU A 148 -14.83 -1.57 8.06
C GLU A 148 -15.92 -2.61 8.34
N TRP A 149 -15.86 -3.77 7.68
CA TRP A 149 -16.77 -4.89 7.91
C TRP A 149 -16.05 -6.03 8.63
N ASN A 150 -16.81 -6.94 9.27
CA ASN A 150 -16.28 -8.09 10.01
C ASN A 150 -15.66 -9.16 9.09
N ASN A 151 -14.61 -8.78 8.37
CA ASN A 151 -13.83 -9.63 7.49
C ASN A 151 -12.57 -10.12 8.19
N LEU A 152 -12.24 -11.37 7.91
CA LEU A 152 -11.00 -12.00 8.35
C LEU A 152 -10.05 -12.06 7.17
N GLU A 153 -8.81 -11.66 7.39
CA GLU A 153 -7.82 -11.51 6.36
C GLU A 153 -6.59 -12.36 6.66
N THR A 154 -6.10 -13.07 5.64
CA THR A 154 -4.81 -13.75 5.74
C THR A 154 -3.72 -12.72 5.53
N VAL A 155 -2.74 -12.69 6.43
CA VAL A 155 -1.59 -11.78 6.38
C VAL A 155 -0.31 -12.58 6.59
N ILE A 156 0.71 -12.31 5.79
CA ILE A 156 2.06 -12.86 5.96
C ILE A 156 3.08 -11.74 5.74
N PHE A 157 4.09 -11.69 6.61
CA PHE A 157 5.22 -10.77 6.46
C PHE A 157 6.46 -11.54 6.01
N LEU A 158 7.11 -11.03 4.97
CA LEU A 158 8.26 -11.64 4.35
C LEU A 158 9.41 -10.64 4.29
N THR A 159 10.63 -11.13 4.44
CA THR A 159 11.85 -10.38 4.14
C THR A 159 12.61 -11.13 3.06
N MET A 160 13.12 -10.41 2.07
CA MET A 160 13.89 -10.96 0.94
C MET A 160 14.82 -9.89 0.38
N THR A 161 15.71 -10.26 -0.54
CA THR A 161 16.50 -9.27 -1.28
C THR A 161 15.64 -8.47 -2.26
N GLU A 162 16.05 -7.27 -2.63
CA GLU A 162 15.40 -6.45 -3.67
C GLU A 162 15.28 -7.22 -5.00
N THR A 163 16.31 -8.00 -5.36
CA THR A 163 16.31 -8.84 -6.56
C THR A 163 15.20 -9.88 -6.49
N GLU A 164 15.10 -10.63 -5.38
CA GLU A 164 14.04 -11.63 -5.21
C GLU A 164 12.65 -11.00 -5.19
N PHE A 165 12.49 -9.83 -4.58
CA PHE A 165 11.22 -9.10 -4.58
C PHE A 165 10.80 -8.72 -6.01
N LYS A 166 11.73 -8.18 -6.80
CA LYS A 166 11.48 -7.84 -8.20
C LYS A 166 11.10 -9.06 -9.01
N ASP A 167 11.88 -10.12 -8.93
CA ASP A 167 11.69 -11.34 -9.72
C ASP A 167 10.40 -12.08 -9.36
N ARG A 168 10.08 -12.20 -8.07
CA ARG A 168 8.93 -12.98 -7.59
C ARG A 168 7.62 -12.21 -7.62
N TYR A 169 7.66 -10.89 -7.45
CA TYR A 169 6.46 -10.06 -7.31
C TYR A 169 6.33 -9.02 -8.43
N LEU A 170 7.28 -8.10 -8.57
CA LEU A 170 7.09 -6.92 -9.41
C LEU A 170 7.07 -7.24 -10.91
N ASN A 171 7.98 -8.07 -11.42
CA ASN A 171 8.10 -8.32 -12.86
C ASN A 171 6.79 -8.89 -13.46
N ALA A 172 6.10 -9.75 -12.70
CA ALA A 172 4.81 -10.31 -13.10
C ALA A 172 3.65 -9.28 -13.13
N ILE A 173 3.81 -8.14 -12.46
CA ILE A 173 2.77 -7.11 -12.29
C ILE A 173 3.07 -5.88 -13.15
N ALA A 174 4.33 -5.48 -13.26
CA ALA A 174 4.77 -4.31 -14.03
C ALA A 174 4.64 -4.51 -15.55
N GLY A 175 4.55 -5.76 -16.01
CA GLY A 175 4.27 -6.06 -17.41
C GLY A 175 5.48 -5.98 -18.34
N ASP A 176 6.71 -6.07 -17.81
CA ASP A 176 7.90 -6.30 -18.63
C ASP A 176 7.94 -7.78 -19.06
N ILE A 177 7.20 -8.10 -20.12
CA ILE A 177 7.42 -9.27 -20.98
C ILE A 177 7.36 -8.81 -22.44
#